data_AF-A0A538TGK5-F1
#
_entry.id   AF-A0A538TGK5-F1
#
_cell.length_a   1.000
_cell.length_b   1.000
_cell.length_c   1.000
_cell.angle_alpha   90.00
_cell.angle_beta   90.00
_cell.angle_gamma   90.00
#
_symmetry.space_group_name_H-M   'P 1'
#
loop_
_entity.id
_entity.type
_entity.pdbx_description
1 polymer ?
#
loop_
_entity_poly.entity_id
_entity_poly.type
_entity_poly.pdbx_seq_one_letter_code
_entity_poly.pdbx_strand_id
1 'polypeptide(L)'
;MKSAASILQVVGRTTGLILLVLGILFWTGRALQLIPLHMLLGSLLVLTLLTQAILAARAGANPGFVALAILWGPIMLVFGMTQANLFPGQFHWVIRVLHLAVGIAAMGMVDGLGKQVSAGGRPGDLHAVGAQT
;
A
#
# COMPACT_ATOMS: atom_id res chain seq x y z
N MET A 1 13.41 14.09 -1.04
CA MET A 1 12.77 12.80 -0.70
C MET A 1 11.54 12.96 0.19
N LYS A 2 11.60 13.76 1.28
CA LYS A 2 10.47 13.98 2.19
C LYS A 2 9.17 14.45 1.51
N SER A 3 9.24 15.47 0.64
CA SER A 3 8.06 15.96 -0.10
C SER A 3 7.45 14.89 -1.01
N ALA A 4 8.29 14.14 -1.72
CA ALA A 4 7.83 13.04 -2.59
C ALA A 4 7.14 11.92 -1.77
N ALA A 5 7.71 11.54 -0.62
CA ALA A 5 7.10 10.56 0.26
C ALA A 5 5.74 11.03 0.80
N SER A 6 5.63 12.31 1.18
CA SER A 6 4.37 12.90 1.63
C SER A 6 3.31 12.93 0.52
N ILE A 7 3.70 13.26 -0.71
CA ILE A 7 2.78 13.23 -1.86
C ILE A 7 2.26 11.81 -2.09
N LEU A 8 3.16 10.81 -2.07
CA LEU A 8 2.77 9.41 -2.23
C LEU A 8 1.84 8.91 -1.11
N GLN A 9 1.98 9.40 0.13
CA GLN A 9 1.02 9.10 1.20
C GLN A 9 -0.36 9.68 0.91
N VAL A 10 -0.44 10.93 0.47
CA VAL A 10 -1.72 11.55 0.08
C VAL A 10 -2.35 10.78 -1.07
N VAL A 11 -1.57 10.44 -2.12
CA VAL A 11 -2.04 9.63 -3.24
C VAL A 11 -2.54 8.26 -2.77
N GLY A 12 -1.76 7.56 -1.93
CA GLY A 12 -2.11 6.25 -1.41
C GLY A 12 -3.38 6.26 -0.56
N ARG A 13 -3.56 7.27 0.30
CA ARG A 13 -4.77 7.44 1.12
C ARG A 13 -5.99 7.73 0.27
N THR A 14 -5.91 8.71 -0.62
CA THR A 14 -7.04 9.10 -1.48
C THR A 14 -7.44 7.94 -2.39
N THR A 15 -6.46 7.30 -3.04
CA THR A 15 -6.70 6.14 -3.91
C THR A 15 -7.28 4.98 -3.11
N GLY A 16 -6.71 4.68 -1.94
CA GLY A 16 -7.19 3.61 -1.06
C GLY A 16 -8.62 3.84 -0.57
N LEU A 17 -8.98 5.06 -0.17
CA LEU A 17 -10.35 5.39 0.23
C LEU A 17 -11.35 5.20 -0.92
N ILE A 18 -10.99 5.65 -2.14
CA ILE A 18 -11.83 5.43 -3.32
C ILE A 18 -11.99 3.93 -3.59
N LEU A 19 -10.90 3.15 -3.50
CA LEU A 19 -10.92 1.70 -3.68
C LEU A 19 -11.79 0.99 -2.64
N LEU A 20 -11.75 1.43 -1.38
CA LEU A 20 -12.61 0.88 -0.31
C LEU A 20 -14.08 1.11 -0.63
N VAL A 21 -14.46 2.32 -1.02
CA VAL A 21 -15.84 2.66 -1.40
C VAL A 21 -16.28 1.82 -2.60
N LEU A 22 -15.48 1.76 -3.66
CA LEU A 22 -15.78 0.94 -4.85
C LEU A 22 -15.88 -0.55 -4.50
N GLY A 23 -14.98 -1.07 -3.67
CA GLY A 23 -14.99 -2.47 -3.24
C GLY A 23 -16.27 -2.84 -2.48
N ILE A 24 -16.73 -1.97 -1.59
CA ILE A 24 -18.01 -2.15 -0.87
C ILE A 24 -19.20 -2.10 -1.84
N LEU A 25 -19.21 -1.16 -2.78
CA LEU A 25 -20.25 -1.10 -3.82
C LEU A 25 -20.32 -2.42 -4.60
N PHE A 26 -19.18 -2.92 -5.08
CA PHE A 26 -19.13 -4.16 -5.86
C PHE A 26 -19.52 -5.38 -5.04
N TRP A 27 -19.11 -5.44 -3.77
CA TRP A 27 -19.50 -6.51 -2.86
C TRP A 27 -21.03 -6.63 -2.77
N THR A 28 -21.72 -5.48 -2.70
CA THR A 28 -23.19 -5.40 -2.66
C THR A 28 -23.87 -5.48 -4.04
N GLY A 29 -23.13 -5.81 -5.10
CA GLY A 29 -23.65 -5.93 -6.47
C GLY A 29 -23.98 -4.60 -7.14
N ARG A 30 -23.44 -3.48 -6.64
CA ARG A 30 -23.69 -2.12 -7.15
C ARG A 30 -22.50 -1.62 -7.97
N ALA A 31 -22.77 -0.73 -8.93
CA ALA A 31 -21.75 0.00 -9.70
C ALA A 31 -20.71 -0.89 -10.42
N LEU A 32 -21.05 -2.12 -10.80
CA LEU A 32 -20.12 -3.09 -11.41
C LEU A 32 -19.49 -2.59 -12.72
N GLN A 33 -20.12 -1.63 -13.41
CA GLN A 33 -19.53 -0.96 -14.57
C GLN A 33 -18.25 -0.18 -14.25
N LEU A 34 -17.97 0.10 -12.97
CA LEU A 34 -16.75 0.78 -12.51
C LEU A 34 -15.62 -0.18 -12.11
N ILE A 35 -15.76 -1.49 -12.32
CA ILE A 35 -14.69 -2.46 -12.07
C ILE A 35 -13.38 -2.07 -12.80
N PRO A 36 -13.37 -1.66 -14.08
CA PRO A 36 -12.13 -1.25 -14.74
C PRO A 36 -11.44 -0.07 -14.03
N LEU A 37 -12.22 0.90 -13.52
CA LEU A 37 -11.69 2.02 -12.75
C LEU A 37 -11.06 1.55 -11.43
N HIS A 38 -11.70 0.60 -10.73
CA HIS A 38 -11.13 0.01 -9.51
C HIS A 38 -9.83 -0.75 -9.79
N MET A 39 -9.74 -1.48 -10.91
CA MET A 39 -8.50 -2.17 -11.30
C MET A 39 -7.38 -1.16 -11.62
N LEU A 40 -7.70 -0.07 -12.31
CA LEU A 40 -6.75 1.01 -12.61
C LEU A 40 -6.24 1.67 -11.32
N LEU A 41 -7.14 2.04 -10.41
CA LEU A 41 -6.79 2.63 -9.11
C LEU A 41 -6.03 1.64 -8.22
N GLY A 42 -6.36 0.34 -8.27
CA GLY A 42 -5.63 -0.71 -7.57
C GLY A 42 -4.19 -0.81 -8.06
N SER A 43 -4.00 -0.75 -9.37
CA SER A 43 -2.68 -0.73 -10.01
C SER A 43 -1.89 0.53 -9.62
N LEU A 44 -2.55 1.70 -9.57
CA LEU A 44 -1.97 2.94 -9.08
C LEU A 44 -1.53 2.83 -7.61
N LEU A 45 -2.32 2.19 -6.75
CA LEU A 45 -1.95 1.96 -5.35
C LEU A 45 -0.73 1.04 -5.23
N VAL A 46 -0.64 -0.02 -6.05
CA VAL A 46 0.54 -0.89 -6.12
C VAL A 46 1.78 -0.11 -6.55
N LEU A 47 1.70 0.70 -7.61
CA LEU A 47 2.81 1.54 -8.04
C LEU A 47 3.23 2.56 -6.97
N THR A 48 2.25 3.13 -6.25
CA THR A 48 2.49 4.04 -5.13
C THR A 48 3.25 3.34 -4.01
N LEU A 49 2.85 2.12 -3.65
CA LEU A 49 3.53 1.29 -2.63
C LEU A 49 4.97 0.97 -3.04
N LEU A 50 5.19 0.48 -4.25
CA LEU A 50 6.52 0.13 -4.74
C LEU A 50 7.43 1.37 -4.80
N THR A 51 6.90 2.49 -5.28
CA THR A 51 7.66 3.76 -5.31
C THR A 51 8.03 4.23 -3.90
N GLN A 52 7.09 4.17 -2.95
CA GLN A 52 7.33 4.54 -1.56
C GLN A 52 8.36 3.60 -0.91
N ALA A 53 8.31 2.30 -1.20
CA ALA A 53 9.29 1.32 -0.71
C ALA A 53 10.70 1.62 -1.23
N ILE A 54 10.85 2.01 -2.51
CA ILE A 54 12.14 2.43 -3.07
C ILE A 54 12.65 3.71 -2.38
N LEU A 55 11.79 4.70 -2.15
CA LEU A 55 12.18 5.92 -1.42
C LEU A 55 12.60 5.61 0.02
N ALA A 56 11.89 4.70 0.69
CA ALA A 56 12.21 4.23 2.03
C ALA A 56 13.56 3.50 2.06
N ALA A 57 13.81 2.60 1.11
CA ALA A 57 15.10 1.91 0.98
C ALA A 57 16.27 2.91 0.85
N ARG A 58 16.11 3.92 -0.02
CA ARG A 58 17.11 4.97 -0.23
C ARG A 58 17.30 5.89 0.98
N ALA A 59 16.31 5.98 1.85
CA ALA A 59 16.36 6.78 3.07
C ALA A 59 16.87 5.98 4.30
N GLY A 60 17.32 4.74 4.12
CA GLY A 60 17.81 3.90 5.23
C GLY A 60 16.69 3.38 6.13
N ALA A 61 15.46 3.23 5.61
CA ALA A 61 14.35 2.64 6.35
C ALA A 61 14.62 1.16 6.70
N ASN A 62 13.76 0.59 7.56
CA ASN A 62 13.90 -0.80 7.98
C ASN A 62 13.88 -1.75 6.75
N PRO A 63 14.95 -2.53 6.51
CA PRO A 63 15.08 -3.34 5.30
C PRO A 63 14.04 -4.47 5.23
N GLY A 64 13.65 -5.04 6.36
CA GLY A 64 12.61 -6.07 6.42
C GLY A 64 11.23 -5.53 6.01
N PHE A 65 10.90 -4.30 6.43
CA PHE A 65 9.64 -3.68 6.06
C PHE A 65 9.61 -3.24 4.58
N VAL A 66 10.73 -2.75 4.07
CA VAL A 66 10.91 -2.46 2.64
C VAL A 66 10.72 -3.75 1.81
N ALA A 67 11.38 -4.85 2.19
CA ALA A 67 11.26 -6.12 1.49
C ALA A 67 9.83 -6.66 1.50
N LEU A 68 9.15 -6.58 2.65
CA LEU A 68 7.74 -6.94 2.77
C LEU A 68 6.88 -6.13 1.79
N ALA A 69 7.04 -4.81 1.73
CA ALA A 69 6.27 -3.96 0.83
C ALA A 69 6.53 -4.23 -0.66
N ILE A 70 7.79 -4.49 -1.03
CA ILE A 70 8.17 -4.86 -2.40
C ILE A 70 7.48 -6.17 -2.80
N LEU A 71 7.44 -7.16 -1.91
CA LEU A 71 6.77 -8.43 -2.15
C LEU A 71 5.24 -8.30 -2.15
N TRP A 72 4.69 -7.43 -1.29
CA TRP A 72 3.25 -7.23 -1.14
C TRP A 72 2.60 -6.66 -2.40
N GLY A 73 3.29 -5.77 -3.12
CA GLY A 73 2.77 -5.14 -4.34
C GLY A 73 2.33 -6.17 -5.42
N PRO A 74 3.23 -7.04 -5.89
CA PRO A 74 2.88 -8.12 -6.82
C PRO A 74 1.84 -9.10 -6.28
N ILE A 75 1.91 -9.46 -4.99
CA ILE A 75 0.90 -10.33 -4.35
C ILE A 75 -0.49 -9.70 -4.47
N MET A 76 -0.63 -8.43 -4.09
CA MET A 76 -1.88 -7.69 -4.18
C MET A 76 -2.39 -7.63 -5.62
N LEU A 77 -1.50 -7.33 -6.59
CA LEU A 77 -1.89 -7.22 -8.00
C LEU A 77 -2.41 -8.56 -8.53
N VAL A 78 -1.63 -9.64 -8.39
CA VAL A 78 -2.01 -10.97 -8.87
C VAL A 78 -3.29 -11.45 -8.20
N PHE A 79 -3.39 -11.29 -6.87
CA PHE A 79 -4.57 -11.69 -6.13
C PHE A 79 -5.82 -10.91 -6.55
N GLY A 80 -5.71 -9.59 -6.72
CA GLY A 80 -6.82 -8.74 -7.17
C GLY A 80 -7.32 -9.09 -8.57
N MET A 81 -6.40 -9.32 -9.51
CA MET A 81 -6.73 -9.70 -10.90
C MET A 81 -7.39 -11.08 -11.00
N THR A 82 -7.06 -12.00 -10.08
CA THR A 82 -7.55 -13.37 -10.12
C THR A 82 -8.71 -13.64 -9.16
N GLN A 83 -9.05 -12.70 -8.27
CA GLN A 83 -10.01 -12.92 -7.16
C GLN A 83 -11.36 -13.47 -7.63
N ALA A 84 -11.88 -12.99 -8.77
CA ALA A 84 -13.18 -13.37 -9.28
C ALA A 84 -13.28 -14.87 -9.63
N ASN A 85 -12.14 -15.50 -9.91
CA ASN A 85 -12.04 -16.91 -10.28
C ASN A 85 -11.69 -17.81 -9.09
N LEU A 86 -11.42 -17.24 -7.91
CA LEU A 86 -11.07 -17.99 -6.71
C LEU A 86 -12.33 -18.34 -5.92
N PHE A 87 -12.54 -19.64 -5.71
CA PHE A 87 -13.65 -20.22 -4.95
C PHE A 87 -15.03 -19.58 -5.28
N PRO A 88 -15.45 -19.58 -6.57
CA PRO A 88 -16.76 -19.04 -6.92
C PRO A 88 -17.89 -19.80 -6.21
N GLY A 89 -18.96 -19.09 -5.83
CA GLY A 89 -20.09 -19.65 -5.09
C GLY A 89 -20.05 -19.30 -3.59
N GLN A 90 -20.46 -20.25 -2.74
CA GLN A 90 -20.75 -19.98 -1.32
C GLN A 90 -19.55 -19.50 -0.49
N PHE A 91 -18.32 -19.81 -0.90
CA PHE A 91 -17.10 -19.43 -0.17
C PHE A 91 -16.43 -18.17 -0.73
N HIS A 92 -16.96 -17.60 -1.81
CA HIS A 92 -16.34 -16.46 -2.48
C HIS A 92 -16.27 -15.21 -1.59
N TRP A 93 -17.15 -15.09 -0.58
CA TRP A 93 -17.09 -13.99 0.38
C TRP A 93 -15.77 -13.97 1.18
N VAL A 94 -15.15 -15.13 1.42
CA VAL A 94 -13.85 -15.23 2.11
C VAL A 94 -12.77 -14.54 1.26
N ILE A 95 -12.79 -14.77 -0.05
CA ILE A 95 -11.88 -14.12 -0.99
C ILE A 95 -12.09 -12.61 -1.00
N ARG A 96 -13.34 -12.12 -0.94
CA ARG A 96 -13.65 -10.68 -0.83
C ARG A 96 -13.09 -10.07 0.46
N VAL A 97 -13.23 -10.75 1.60
CA VAL A 97 -12.64 -10.32 2.88
C VAL A 97 -11.11 -10.26 2.79
N LEU A 98 -10.49 -11.31 2.25
CA LEU A 98 -9.03 -11.35 2.08
C LEU A 98 -8.55 -10.25 1.15
N HIS A 99 -9.26 -9.98 0.06
CA HIS A 99 -8.92 -8.92 -0.89
C HIS A 99 -8.98 -7.54 -0.23
N LEU A 100 -10.04 -7.28 0.54
CA LEU A 100 -10.16 -6.07 1.35
C LEU A 100 -8.99 -5.93 2.34
N ALA A 101 -8.64 -7.00 3.05
CA ALA A 101 -7.55 -7.01 4.02
C ALA A 101 -6.19 -6.74 3.36
N VAL A 102 -5.92 -7.36 2.20
CA VAL A 102 -4.69 -7.13 1.42
C VAL A 102 -4.58 -5.68 0.96
N GLY A 103 -5.69 -5.08 0.50
CA GLY A 103 -5.74 -3.67 0.12
C GLY A 103 -5.50 -2.71 1.29
N ILE A 104 -6.12 -2.96 2.45
CA ILE A 104 -5.90 -2.17 3.68
C ILE A 104 -4.45 -2.28 4.15
N ALA A 105 -3.88 -3.48 4.11
CA ALA A 105 -2.47 -3.68 4.45
C ALA A 105 -1.54 -2.85 3.54
N ALA A 106 -1.81 -2.82 2.23
CA ALA A 106 -1.05 -1.99 1.29
C ALA A 106 -1.14 -0.49 1.63
N MET A 107 -2.33 0.01 1.99
CA MET A 107 -2.51 1.40 2.45
C MET A 107 -1.66 1.69 3.70
N GLY A 108 -1.68 0.79 4.69
CA GLY A 108 -0.87 0.90 5.89
C GLY A 108 0.63 0.91 5.62
N MET A 109 1.08 0.10 4.66
CA MET A 109 2.49 0.04 4.24
C MET A 109 2.95 1.34 3.56
N VAL A 110 2.15 1.93 2.67
CA VAL A 110 2.45 3.25 2.04
C VAL A 110 2.69 4.31 3.12
N ASP A 111 1.78 4.37 4.10
CA ASP A 111 1.86 5.35 5.18
C ASP A 111 3.06 5.09 6.11
N GLY A 112 3.26 3.83 6.52
CA GLY A 112 4.36 3.43 7.39
C GLY A 112 5.73 3.75 6.79
N LEU A 113 5.93 3.41 5.51
CA LEU A 113 7.19 3.68 4.81
C LEU A 113 7.44 5.18 4.65
N GLY A 114 6.43 5.97 4.28
CA GLY A 114 6.60 7.42 4.14
C GLY A 114 6.92 8.13 5.47
N LYS A 115 6.45 7.59 6.61
CA LYS A 115 6.84 8.07 7.94
C LYS A 115 8.32 7.79 8.22
N GLN A 116 8.84 6.62 7.84
CA GLN A 116 10.26 6.29 7.99
C GLN A 116 11.16 7.18 7.11
N VAL A 117 10.75 7.48 5.87
CA VAL A 117 11.46 8.45 5.00
C VAL A 117 11.52 9.84 5.63
N SER A 118 10.46 10.24 6.32
CA SER A 118 10.39 11.55 6.99
C SER A 118 11.24 11.60 8.26
N ALA A 119 11.32 10.47 8.98
CA ALA A 119 12.08 10.32 10.23
C ALA A 119 13.59 10.19 10.02
N GLY A 120 14.04 9.43 9.01
CA GLY A 120 15.46 9.21 8.68
C GLY A 120 16.23 10.47 8.22
N GLY A 121 15.57 11.62 8.17
CA GLY A 121 16.20 12.92 7.93
C GLY A 121 16.21 13.85 9.15
N ARG A 122 16.15 13.32 10.38
CA ARG A 122 16.38 14.09 11.61
C ARG A 122 17.89 14.10 11.93
N PRO A 123 18.55 15.26 11.99
CA PRO A 123 19.97 15.37 12.38
C PRO A 123 20.19 15.18 13.90
N GLY A 124 19.49 14.24 14.55
CA GLY A 124 19.55 14.01 16.00
C GLY A 124 20.54 12.92 16.43
N ASP A 125 20.93 12.04 15.52
CA ASP A 125 21.66 10.81 15.89
C ASP A 125 23.20 11.02 15.93
N LEU A 126 23.68 12.21 15.56
CA LEU A 126 25.11 12.55 15.59
C LEU A 126 25.58 13.10 16.94
N HIS A 127 24.68 13.48 17.85
CA HIS A 127 25.05 14.00 19.18
C HIS A 127 25.25 12.92 20.24
N ALA A 128 24.86 11.67 19.97
CA ALA A 128 25.01 10.56 20.93
C ALA A 128 26.38 9.86 20.86
N VAL A 129 27.17 10.11 19.80
CA VAL A 129 28.47 9.44 19.58
C VAL A 129 29.66 10.29 20.03
N GLY A 130 29.48 11.59 20.26
CA GLY A 130 30.57 12.52 20.61
C GLY A 130 30.76 12.85 22.09
N ALA A 131 29.98 12.26 23.01
CA ALA A 131 29.96 12.65 24.43
C ALA A 131 30.56 11.59 25.38
N GLN A 132 31.39 10.67 24.88
CA GLN A 132 32.04 9.61 25.69
C GLN A 132 33.57 9.59 25.51
N THR A 133 34.20 10.75 25.39
CA THR A 133 35.64 10.95 25.58
C THR A 133 35.87 11.90 26.72
#